data_AF-T0Z641-F1
#
_entry.id   AF-T0Z641-F1
#
_cell.length_a   1.000
_cell.length_b   1.000
_cell.length_c   1.000
_cell.angle_alpha   90.00
_cell.angle_beta   90.00
_cell.angle_gamma   90.00
#
_symmetry.space_group_name_H-M   'P 1'
#
loop_
_entity.id
_entity.type
_entity.pdbx_description
1 polymer ?
#
loop_
_entity_poly.entity_id
_entity_poly.type
_entity_poly.pdbx_seq_one_letter_code
_entity_poly.pdbx_strand_id
1 'polypeptide(L)'
;WLREQIERLSVEGPWQATARTGVRDAAMRIHRTLTERVLTRTARGGATARVDAWQRSEARRFAHWERALTEMRAAGAADFATLTVGVETLRKLAD
;
A
#
# COMPACT_ATOMS: atom_id res chain seq x y z
N TRP A 1 9.17 1.57 0.73
CA TRP A 1 9.11 0.28 1.46
C TRP A 1 8.29 -0.83 0.78
N LEU A 2 6.94 -0.85 0.80
CA LEU A 2 6.17 -2.01 0.28
C LEU A 2 6.53 -2.35 -1.18
N ARG A 3 6.60 -1.32 -2.03
CA ARG A 3 7.06 -1.43 -3.42
C ARG A 3 8.47 -2.05 -3.52
N GLU A 4 9.42 -1.57 -2.73
CA GLU A 4 10.79 -2.11 -2.72
C GLU A 4 10.81 -3.58 -2.29
N GLN A 5 9.98 -4.00 -1.33
CA GLN A 5 9.89 -5.41 -0.93
C GLN A 5 9.34 -6.27 -2.08
N ILE A 6 8.33 -5.77 -2.80
CA ILE A 6 7.77 -6.48 -3.97
C ILE A 6 8.83 -6.64 -5.06
N GLU A 7 9.65 -5.60 -5.29
CA GLU A 7 10.75 -5.64 -6.26
C GLU A 7 11.86 -6.62 -5.86
N ARG A 8 12.09 -6.81 -4.55
CA ARG A 8 13.10 -7.72 -3.99
C ARG A 8 12.66 -9.18 -3.93
N LEU A 9 11.40 -9.50 -4.24
CA LEU A 9 10.94 -10.89 -4.30
C LEU A 9 11.77 -11.67 -5.33
N SER A 10 12.40 -12.75 -4.85
CA SER A 10 13.04 -13.75 -5.72
C SER A 10 11.99 -14.44 -6.58
N VAL A 11 12.38 -14.82 -7.79
CA VAL A 11 11.51 -15.51 -8.74
C VAL A 11 12.24 -16.75 -9.27
N GLU A 12 11.64 -17.91 -9.08
CA GLU A 12 12.19 -19.22 -9.47
C GLU A 12 11.48 -19.79 -10.72
N GLY A 13 10.69 -18.98 -11.41
CA GLY A 13 10.00 -19.39 -12.63
C GLY A 13 9.01 -18.36 -13.18
N PRO A 14 8.41 -18.66 -14.34
CA PRO A 14 7.52 -17.74 -15.04
C PRO A 14 6.29 -17.35 -14.22
N TRP A 15 5.72 -18.28 -13.45
CA TRP A 15 4.54 -18.01 -12.62
C TRP A 15 4.82 -17.03 -11.48
N GLN A 16 5.96 -17.16 -10.82
CA GLN A 16 6.37 -16.22 -9.77
C GLN A 16 6.73 -14.85 -10.35
N ALA A 17 7.34 -14.80 -11.55
CA ALA A 17 7.57 -13.54 -12.26
C ALA A 17 6.25 -12.81 -12.57
N THR A 18 5.25 -13.55 -13.07
CA THR A 18 3.90 -13.01 -13.30
C THR A 18 3.23 -12.58 -12.00
N ALA A 19 3.32 -13.37 -10.93
CA ALA A 19 2.77 -13.01 -9.63
C ALA A 19 3.40 -11.70 -9.10
N ARG A 20 4.72 -11.52 -9.23
CA ARG A 20 5.41 -10.31 -8.78
C ARG A 20 4.93 -9.08 -9.53
N THR A 21 4.71 -9.21 -10.83
CA THR A 21 4.11 -8.13 -11.64
C THR A 21 2.67 -7.86 -11.21
N GLY A 22 1.85 -8.88 -10.97
CA GLY A 22 0.48 -8.73 -10.49
C GLY A 22 0.38 -7.99 -9.15
N VAL A 23 1.22 -8.34 -8.17
CA VAL A 23 1.27 -7.68 -6.86
C VAL A 23 1.72 -6.21 -7.01
N ARG A 24 2.73 -5.95 -7.85
CA ARG A 24 3.20 -4.59 -8.14
C ARG A 24 2.12 -3.72 -8.77
N ASP A 25 1.43 -4.24 -9.77
CA ASP A 25 0.39 -3.50 -10.49
C ASP A 25 -0.82 -3.24 -9.58
N ALA A 26 -1.18 -4.19 -8.72
CA ALA A 26 -2.20 -3.99 -7.71
C ALA A 26 -1.84 -2.85 -6.75
N ALA A 27 -0.61 -2.85 -6.22
CA ALA A 27 -0.13 -1.78 -5.35
C ALA A 27 -0.15 -0.41 -6.04
N MET A 28 0.25 -0.34 -7.32
CA MET A 28 0.23 0.89 -8.11
C MET A 28 -1.19 1.39 -8.40
N ARG A 29 -2.13 0.50 -8.71
CA ARG A 29 -3.56 0.88 -8.86
C ARG A 29 -4.11 1.49 -7.59
N ILE A 30 -3.83 0.88 -6.44
CA ILE A 30 -4.27 1.39 -5.13
C ILE A 30 -3.64 2.75 -4.83
N HIS A 31 -2.34 2.91 -5.09
CA HIS A 31 -1.65 4.20 -4.90
C HIS A 31 -2.29 5.32 -5.74
N ARG A 32 -2.65 5.04 -6.99
CA ARG A 32 -3.37 6.00 -7.84
C ARG A 32 -4.73 6.36 -7.23
N THR A 33 -5.52 5.38 -6.82
CA THR A 33 -6.83 5.62 -6.19
C THR A 33 -6.73 6.48 -4.93
N LEU A 34 -5.76 6.20 -4.07
CA LEU A 34 -5.50 7.02 -2.87
C LEU A 34 -5.10 8.46 -3.25
N THR A 35 -4.25 8.62 -4.26
CA THR A 35 -3.82 9.94 -4.74
C THR A 35 -5.01 10.74 -5.27
N GLU A 36 -5.86 10.13 -6.10
CA GLU A 36 -7.10 10.76 -6.61
C GLU A 36 -8.04 11.16 -5.46
N ARG A 37 -8.21 10.31 -4.44
CA ARG A 37 -9.03 10.63 -3.26
C ARG A 37 -8.48 11.80 -2.45
N VAL A 38 -7.16 11.87 -2.25
CA VAL A 38 -6.53 12.99 -1.53
C VAL A 38 -6.66 14.28 -2.34
N LEU A 39 -6.47 14.22 -3.66
CA LEU A 39 -6.53 15.39 -4.54
C LEU A 39 -7.95 15.95 -4.73
N THR A 40 -8.97 15.07 -4.77
CA THR A 40 -10.38 15.48 -4.93
C THR A 40 -10.98 16.07 -3.66
N ARG A 41 -10.30 15.96 -2.51
CA ARG A 41 -10.78 16.58 -1.27
C ARG A 41 -10.62 18.09 -1.30
N THR A 42 -11.72 18.77 -0.98
CA THR A 42 -11.82 20.22 -0.82
C THR A 42 -11.25 20.68 0.53
N ALA A 43 -10.01 20.29 0.84
CA ALA A 43 -9.28 20.83 1.97
C ALA A 43 -8.51 22.10 1.55
N ARG A 44 -8.61 23.17 2.36
CA ARG A 44 -7.81 24.38 2.20
C ARG A 44 -6.33 24.07 2.49
N GLY A 45 -5.43 24.65 1.72
CA GLY A 45 -3.98 24.47 1.87
C GLY A 45 -3.31 23.66 0.76
N GLY A 46 -1.99 23.48 0.89
CA GLY A 46 -1.16 22.72 -0.06
C GLY A 46 -1.30 21.21 0.09
N ALA A 47 -0.51 20.46 -0.69
CA ALA A 47 -0.59 18.99 -0.75
C ALA A 47 -0.50 18.30 0.63
N THR A 48 0.45 18.71 1.47
CA THR A 48 0.61 18.15 2.83
C THR A 48 -0.64 18.33 3.68
N ALA A 49 -1.25 19.52 3.67
CA ALA A 49 -2.47 19.78 4.42
C ALA A 49 -3.65 18.89 3.96
N ARG A 50 -3.72 18.58 2.66
CA ARG A 50 -4.72 17.66 2.11
C ARG A 50 -4.47 16.22 2.56
N VAL A 51 -3.21 15.78 2.58
CA VAL A 51 -2.81 14.46 3.10
C VAL A 51 -3.16 14.34 4.58
N ASP A 52 -2.81 15.33 5.40
CA ASP A 52 -3.10 15.32 6.84
C ASP A 52 -4.60 15.30 7.12
N ALA A 53 -5.35 16.15 6.41
CA ALA A 53 -6.81 16.13 6.48
C ALA A 53 -7.36 14.77 6.07
N TRP A 54 -6.74 14.12 5.09
CA TRP A 54 -7.16 12.80 4.65
C TRP A 54 -6.88 11.70 5.67
N GLN A 55 -5.67 11.66 6.21
CA GLN A 55 -5.28 10.72 7.25
C GLN A 55 -6.16 10.85 8.49
N ARG A 56 -6.54 12.08 8.89
CA ARG A 56 -7.47 12.32 10.00
C ARG A 56 -8.87 11.76 9.75
N SER A 57 -9.42 11.89 8.54
CA SER A 57 -10.75 11.34 8.25
C SER A 57 -10.76 9.81 8.22
N GLU A 58 -9.66 9.20 7.77
CA GLU A 58 -9.51 7.74 7.64
C GLU A 58 -8.77 7.13 8.84
N ALA A 59 -8.68 7.83 9.97
CA ALA A 59 -7.76 7.51 11.07
C ALA A 59 -7.80 6.03 11.53
N ARG A 60 -8.99 5.42 11.62
CA ARG A 60 -9.13 4.00 11.99
C ARG A 60 -8.53 3.05 10.94
N ARG A 61 -8.78 3.32 9.65
CA ARG A 61 -8.24 2.51 8.55
C ARG A 61 -6.74 2.72 8.41
N PHE A 62 -6.28 3.94 8.61
CA PHE A 62 -4.86 4.27 8.60
C PHE A 62 -4.12 3.56 9.74
N ALA A 63 -4.65 3.58 10.96
CA ALA A 63 -4.07 2.86 12.10
C ALA A 63 -3.97 1.34 11.85
N HIS A 64 -4.98 0.75 11.20
CA HIS A 64 -4.93 -0.66 10.81
C HIS A 64 -3.81 -0.94 9.78
N TRP A 65 -3.70 -0.08 8.77
CA TRP A 65 -2.62 -0.15 7.78
C TRP A 65 -1.23 0.02 8.41
N GLU A 66 -1.04 1.00 9.29
CA GLU A 66 0.22 1.23 9.98
C GLU A 66 0.64 0.04 10.85
N ARG A 67 -0.33 -0.58 11.55
CA ARG A 67 -0.09 -1.78 12.33
C ARG A 67 0.37 -2.93 11.44
N ALA A 68 -0.35 -3.24 10.37
CA ALA A 68 0.02 -4.30 9.44
C ALA A 68 1.40 -4.04 8.81
N LEU A 69 1.69 -2.79 8.43
CA LEU A 69 2.99 -2.40 7.89
C LEU A 69 4.13 -2.58 8.91
N THR A 70 3.87 -2.28 10.18
CA THR A 70 4.83 -2.47 11.27
C THR A 70 5.10 -3.96 11.51
N GLU A 71 4.05 -4.78 11.56
CA GLU A 71 4.16 -6.24 11.71
C GLU A 71 4.95 -6.85 10.55
N MET A 72 4.68 -6.46 9.30
CA MET A 72 5.44 -6.92 8.13
C MET A 72 6.92 -6.50 8.18
N ARG A 73 7.22 -5.29 8.64
CA ARG A 73 8.61 -4.82 8.79
C ARG A 73 9.36 -5.58 9.88
N ALA A 74 8.68 -5.91 10.98
CA ALA A 74 9.25 -6.66 12.09
C ALA A 74 9.54 -8.12 11.72
N ALA A 75 8.73 -8.72 10.84
CA ALA A 75 8.95 -10.07 10.33
C ALA A 75 10.20 -10.23 9.45
N GLY A 76 10.79 -9.12 8.97
CA GLY A 76 12.02 -9.13 8.17
C GLY A 76 11.76 -9.39 6.69
N ALA A 77 11.95 -10.62 6.23
CA ALA A 77 11.78 -10.99 4.83
C ALA A 77 10.31 -11.24 4.50
N ALA A 78 9.73 -10.41 3.64
CA ALA A 78 8.34 -10.57 3.20
C ALA A 78 8.27 -11.43 1.94
N ASP A 79 7.64 -12.59 2.04
CA ASP A 79 7.37 -13.49 0.92
C ASP A 79 6.15 -13.02 0.09
N PHE A 80 5.80 -13.77 -0.96
CA PHE A 80 4.63 -13.47 -1.80
C PHE A 80 3.33 -13.39 -1.01
N ALA A 81 3.13 -14.29 -0.03
CA ALA A 81 1.93 -14.32 0.79
C ALA A 81 1.83 -13.06 1.65
N THR A 82 2.90 -12.73 2.36
CA THR A 82 3.02 -11.54 3.20
C THR A 82 2.76 -10.27 2.41
N LEU A 83 3.38 -10.12 1.23
CA LEU A 83 3.20 -8.93 0.41
C LEU A 83 1.82 -8.84 -0.24
N THR A 84 1.20 -9.97 -0.58
CA THR A 84 -0.19 -10.00 -1.06
C THR A 84 -1.15 -9.52 0.04
N VAL A 85 -0.98 -10.00 1.28
CA VAL A 85 -1.75 -9.52 2.44
C VAL A 85 -1.49 -8.03 2.70
N GLY A 86 -0.25 -7.58 2.55
CA GLY A 86 0.10 -6.16 2.66
C GLY A 86 -0.62 -5.30 1.63
N VAL A 87 -0.62 -5.71 0.36
CA VAL A 87 -1.35 -5.01 -0.71
C VAL A 87 -2.85 -5.03 -0.48
N GLU A 88 -3.40 -6.15 0.00
CA GLU A 88 -4.83 -6.26 0.34
C GLU A 88 -5.21 -5.36 1.53
N THR A 89 -4.36 -5.25 2.53
CA THR A 89 -4.56 -4.34 3.66
C THR A 89 -4.50 -2.88 3.20
N LEU A 90 -3.57 -2.54 2.30
CA LEU A 90 -3.51 -1.22 1.66
C LEU A 90 -4.75 -0.94 0.81
N ARG A 91 -5.30 -1.94 0.12
CA ARG A 91 -6.55 -1.81 -0.66
C ARG A 91 -7.71 -1.37 0.21
N LYS A 92 -7.85 -1.94 1.41
CA LYS A 92 -8.90 -1.58 2.39
C LYS A 92 -8.81 -0.12 2.87
N LEU A 93 -7.64 0.51 2.79
CA LEU A 93 -7.48 1.95 3.04
C LEU A 93 -7.99 2.79 1.85
N ALA A 94 -7.98 2.22 0.64
CA ALA A 94 -8.42 2.85 -0.60
C ALA A 94 -9.85 2.51 -1.02
N ASP A 95 -10.54 1.62 -0.31
CA ASP A 95 -11.98 1.36 -0.42
C ASP A 95 -12.78 2.39 0.38
#